data_AF-A0A1W2CTD4-F1
#
_entry.id   AF-A0A1W2CTD4-F1
#
_cell.length_a   1.000
_cell.length_b   1.000
_cell.length_c   1.000
_cell.angle_alpha   90.00
_cell.angle_beta   90.00
_cell.angle_gamma   90.00
#
_symmetry.space_group_name_H-M   'P 1'
#
loop_
_entity.id
_entity.type
_entity.pdbx_description
1 polymer ?
#
loop_
_entity_poly.entity_id
_entity_poly.type
_entity_poly.pdbx_seq_one_letter_code
_entity_poly.pdbx_strand_id
1 'polypeptide(L)'
;MVQKVILHRRSKAPLVVIETLFSSGFLAYWLFKKYEFDWLLGVVIFIASFLLTAFLFFNIRIFRYIYSILFSLGWGFLGYIFASSVTKSDLTAWVVLAAVFVLSLLVHKSYFSFETNAERIDYR
;
A
#
# COMPACT_ATOMS: atom_id res chain seq x y z
N MET A 1 -7.61 -20.34 -32.53
CA MET A 1 -6.37 -20.43 -31.73
C MET A 1 -6.55 -19.64 -30.45
N VAL A 2 -6.60 -20.30 -29.30
CA VAL A 2 -6.72 -19.63 -27.99
C VAL A 2 -5.32 -19.15 -27.61
N GLN A 3 -5.04 -17.86 -27.80
CA GLN A 3 -3.80 -17.24 -27.36
C GLN A 3 -3.77 -17.23 -25.82
N LYS A 4 -3.02 -18.15 -25.21
CA LYS A 4 -2.75 -18.14 -23.77
C LYS A 4 -1.70 -17.06 -23.49
N VAL A 5 -2.16 -15.89 -23.05
CA VAL A 5 -1.29 -14.85 -22.51
C VAL A 5 -0.86 -15.29 -21.10
N ILE A 6 0.37 -15.76 -20.94
CA ILE A 6 0.94 -15.95 -19.61
C ILE A 6 1.49 -14.61 -19.15
N LEU A 7 0.69 -13.89 -18.36
CA LEU A 7 1.15 -12.75 -17.58
C LEU A 7 2.17 -13.27 -16.56
N HIS A 8 3.46 -13.07 -16.82
CA HIS A 8 4.51 -13.36 -15.86
C HIS A 8 4.27 -12.53 -14.60
N ARG A 9 3.74 -13.18 -13.55
CA ARG A 9 3.26 -12.56 -12.30
C ARG A 9 4.47 -12.09 -11.49
N ARG A 10 5.01 -10.92 -11.82
CA ARG A 10 6.22 -10.37 -11.16
C ARG A 10 6.00 -10.20 -9.65
N SER A 11 7.04 -10.59 -8.92
CA SER A 11 7.20 -10.89 -7.49
C SER A 11 6.86 -9.81 -6.45
N LYS A 12 6.02 -8.83 -6.76
CA LYS A 12 5.70 -7.70 -5.85
C LYS A 12 4.34 -7.77 -5.17
N ALA A 13 3.59 -8.85 -5.40
CA ALA A 13 2.44 -9.23 -4.58
C ALA A 13 2.71 -9.16 -3.04
N PRO A 14 3.88 -9.57 -2.50
CA PRO A 14 4.09 -9.54 -1.05
C PRO A 14 4.04 -8.13 -0.46
N LEU A 15 4.54 -7.10 -1.15
CA LEU A 15 4.57 -5.74 -0.60
C LEU A 15 3.14 -5.17 -0.49
N VAL A 16 2.33 -5.31 -1.55
CA VAL A 16 0.91 -4.91 -1.54
C VAL A 16 0.14 -5.65 -0.45
N VAL A 17 0.39 -6.95 -0.27
CA VAL A 17 -0.27 -7.74 0.77
C VAL A 17 0.06 -7.21 2.15
N ILE A 18 1.33 -6.91 2.43
CA ILE A 18 1.76 -6.32 3.71
C ILE A 18 1.09 -4.97 3.94
N GLU A 19 1.10 -4.08 2.94
CA GLU A 19 0.45 -2.77 3.01
C GLU A 19 -1.04 -2.89 3.30
N THR A 20 -1.71 -3.80 2.58
CA THR A 20 -3.14 -4.08 2.76
C THR A 20 -3.41 -4.60 4.16
N LEU A 21 -2.63 -5.56 4.66
CA LEU A 21 -2.75 -6.08 6.02
C LEU A 21 -2.60 -4.96 7.07
N PHE A 22 -1.60 -4.09 6.93
CA PHE A 22 -1.41 -2.96 7.85
C PHE A 22 -2.59 -1.99 7.81
N SER A 23 -3.05 -1.60 6.62
CA SER A 23 -4.19 -0.67 6.50
C SER A 23 -5.50 -1.24 7.04
N SER A 24 -5.80 -2.50 6.74
CA SER A 24 -6.97 -3.21 7.26
C SER A 24 -6.90 -3.42 8.76
N GLY A 25 -5.72 -3.79 9.29
CA GLY A 25 -5.49 -3.96 10.72
C GLY A 25 -5.67 -2.65 11.47
N PHE A 26 -5.08 -1.56 10.95
CA PHE A 26 -5.23 -0.24 11.51
C PHE A 26 -6.69 0.23 11.49
N LEU A 27 -7.41 0.04 10.38
CA LEU A 27 -8.82 0.43 10.25
C LEU A 27 -9.70 -0.34 11.25
N ALA A 28 -9.51 -1.65 11.34
CA ALA A 28 -10.24 -2.49 12.29
C ALA A 28 -9.96 -2.08 13.74
N TYR A 29 -8.68 -1.84 14.08
CA TYR A 29 -8.29 -1.35 15.41
C TYR A 29 -8.90 0.02 15.73
N TRP A 30 -8.85 0.96 14.78
CA TRP A 30 -9.38 2.31 14.97
C TRP A 30 -10.89 2.30 15.18
N LEU A 31 -11.62 1.52 14.38
CA LEU A 31 -13.08 1.37 14.53
C LEU A 31 -13.44 0.67 15.84
N PHE A 32 -12.71 -0.39 16.21
CA PHE A 32 -12.88 -1.05 17.50
C PHE A 32 -12.70 -0.07 18.66
N LYS A 33 -11.66 0.77 18.61
CA LYS A 33 -11.39 1.75 19.68
C LYS A 33 -12.39 2.89 19.71
N LYS A 34 -12.93 3.30 18.56
CA LYS A 34 -13.84 4.44 18.45
C LYS A 34 -15.29 4.11 18.80
N TYR A 35 -15.74 2.90 18.46
CA TYR A 35 -17.14 2.48 18.57
C TYR A 35 -17.36 1.33 19.55
N GLU A 36 -16.30 0.86 20.22
CA GLU A 36 -16.35 -0.24 21.21
C GLU A 36 -17.03 -1.51 20.67
N PHE A 37 -16.75 -1.81 19.40
CA PHE A 37 -17.33 -2.99 18.74
C PHE A 37 -16.85 -4.29 19.36
N ASP A 38 -17.63 -5.36 19.16
CA ASP A 38 -17.21 -6.71 19.49
C ASP A 38 -16.00 -7.14 18.63
N TRP A 39 -15.14 -8.00 19.16
CA TRP A 39 -13.96 -8.51 18.46
C TRP A 39 -14.36 -9.23 17.16
N LEU A 40 -15.52 -9.90 17.14
CA LEU A 40 -16.05 -10.56 15.94
C LEU A 40 -16.30 -9.54 14.82
N LEU A 41 -16.90 -8.39 15.14
CA LEU A 41 -17.12 -7.32 14.17
C LEU A 41 -15.78 -6.73 13.68
N GLY A 42 -14.79 -6.61 14.56
CA GLY A 42 -13.43 -6.22 14.19
C GLY A 42 -12.81 -7.15 13.14
N VAL A 43 -12.94 -8.46 13.33
CA VAL A 43 -12.46 -9.48 12.36
C VAL A 43 -13.19 -9.38 11.03
N VAL A 44 -14.52 -9.21 11.04
CA VAL A 44 -15.30 -9.05 9.80
C VAL A 44 -14.88 -7.80 9.04
N ILE A 45 -14.69 -6.67 9.73
CA ILE A 45 -14.21 -5.42 9.13
C ILE A 45 -12.80 -5.59 8.55
N PHE A 46 -11.92 -6.28 9.27
CA PHE A 46 -10.57 -6.57 8.80
C PHE A 46 -10.60 -7.36 7.48
N ILE A 47 -11.33 -8.49 7.44
CA ILE A 47 -11.42 -9.34 6.25
C ILE A 47 -12.08 -8.58 5.09
N ALA A 48 -13.19 -7.89 5.35
CA ALA A 48 -13.92 -7.14 4.34
C ALA A 48 -13.06 -6.02 3.73
N SER A 49 -12.39 -5.24 4.58
CA SER A 49 -11.50 -4.16 4.11
C SER A 49 -10.27 -4.70 3.37
N PHE A 50 -9.73 -5.84 3.78
CA PHE A 50 -8.58 -6.46 3.13
C PHE A 50 -8.95 -6.91 1.71
N LEU A 51 -10.05 -7.65 1.57
CA LEU A 51 -10.54 -8.12 0.28
C LEU A 51 -10.94 -6.96 -0.64
N LEU A 52 -11.62 -5.95 -0.10
CA LEU A 52 -12.05 -4.78 -0.86
C LEU A 52 -10.84 -4.00 -1.38
N THR A 53 -9.88 -3.69 -0.52
CA THR A 53 -8.67 -2.95 -0.89
C THR A 53 -7.85 -3.72 -1.92
N ALA A 54 -7.65 -5.03 -1.72
CA ALA A 54 -6.96 -5.88 -2.67
C ALA A 54 -7.69 -5.90 -4.03
N PHE A 55 -9.01 -6.07 -4.03
CA PHE A 55 -9.82 -6.04 -5.23
C PHE A 55 -9.68 -4.71 -5.97
N LEU A 56 -9.83 -3.57 -5.29
CA LEU A 56 -9.70 -2.25 -5.89
C LEU A 56 -8.30 -2.00 -6.43
N PHE A 57 -7.25 -2.46 -5.74
CA PHE A 57 -5.86 -2.31 -6.15
C PHE A 57 -5.55 -3.04 -7.47
N PHE A 58 -6.06 -4.26 -7.64
CA PHE A 58 -5.81 -5.03 -8.86
C PHE A 58 -6.72 -4.63 -10.03
N ASN A 59 -7.95 -4.19 -9.77
CA ASN A 59 -8.90 -3.87 -10.83
C ASN A 59 -8.89 -2.40 -11.27
N ILE A 60 -8.56 -1.46 -10.37
CA ILE A 60 -8.67 -0.02 -10.64
C ILE A 60 -7.29 0.63 -10.61
N ARG A 61 -6.82 1.04 -11.79
CA ARG A 61 -5.50 1.68 -11.97
C ARG A 61 -5.34 2.96 -11.15
N ILE A 62 -6.37 3.81 -11.11
CA ILE A 62 -6.34 5.07 -10.35
C ILE A 62 -6.24 4.77 -8.84
N PHE A 63 -6.99 3.78 -8.35
CA PHE A 63 -6.95 3.39 -6.94
C PHE A 63 -5.55 2.91 -6.54
N ARG A 64 -4.91 2.08 -7.37
CA ARG A 64 -3.52 1.64 -7.16
C ARG A 64 -2.55 2.81 -6.96
N TYR A 65 -2.68 3.88 -7.75
CA TYR A 65 -1.81 5.04 -7.65
C TYR A 65 -2.08 5.86 -6.38
N ILE A 66 -3.35 6.14 -6.10
CA ILE A 66 -3.76 6.85 -4.89
C ILE A 66 -3.29 6.09 -3.65
N TYR A 67 -3.53 4.77 -3.60
CA TYR A 67 -3.13 3.91 -2.50
C TYR A 67 -1.62 3.97 -2.27
N SER A 68 -0.82 3.86 -3.34
CA SER A 68 0.65 3.94 -3.27
C SER A 68 1.15 5.28 -2.73
N ILE A 69 0.52 6.39 -3.14
CA ILE A 69 0.85 7.74 -2.68
C ILE A 69 0.49 7.90 -1.20
N LEU A 70 -0.70 7.47 -0.79
CA LEU A 70 -1.16 7.53 0.60
C LEU A 70 -0.27 6.70 1.51
N PHE A 71 0.10 5.48 1.10
CA PHE A 71 0.99 4.63 1.87
C PHE A 71 2.38 5.24 2.01
N SER A 72 2.89 5.84 0.92
CA SER A 72 4.17 6.55 0.95
C SER A 72 4.14 7.77 1.86
N LEU A 73 3.03 8.52 1.87
CA LEU A 73 2.82 9.62 2.82
C LEU A 73 2.78 9.12 4.27
N GLY A 74 2.12 7.99 4.50
CA GLY A 74 2.08 7.32 5.82
C GLY A 74 3.48 7.00 6.33
N TRP A 75 4.33 6.40 5.49
CA TRP A 75 5.74 6.16 5.83
C TRP A 75 6.51 7.44 6.09
N GLY A 76 6.30 8.48 5.27
CA GLY A 76 6.89 9.80 5.48
C GLY A 76 6.51 10.40 6.84
N PHE A 77 5.24 10.29 7.23
CA PHE A 77 4.75 10.79 8.50
C PHE A 77 5.29 10.00 9.70
N LEU A 78 5.42 8.67 9.57
CA LEU A 78 6.10 7.85 10.59
C LEU A 78 7.57 8.28 10.75
N GLY A 79 8.27 8.54 9.64
CA GLY A 79 9.63 9.08 9.65
C GLY A 79 9.72 10.45 10.33
N TYR A 80 8.75 11.33 10.07
CA TYR A 80 8.64 12.63 10.73
C TYR A 80 8.46 12.50 12.25
N ILE A 81 7.51 11.68 12.70
CA ILE A 81 7.27 11.45 14.13
C ILE A 81 8.55 10.94 14.79
N PHE A 82 9.21 9.95 14.18
CA PHE A 82 10.46 9.43 14.69
C PHE A 82 11.54 10.51 14.79
N ALA A 83 11.76 11.28 13.72
CA ALA A 83 12.76 12.35 13.70
C ALA A 83 12.47 13.47 14.72
N SER A 84 11.20 13.82 14.90
CA SER A 84 10.77 14.80 15.91
C SER A 84 10.99 14.31 17.35
N SER A 85 10.98 12.99 17.58
CA SER A 85 11.24 12.41 18.90
C SER A 85 12.73 12.34 19.26
N VAL A 86 13.61 12.32 18.25
CA VAL A 86 15.07 12.14 18.43
C VAL A 86 15.84 13.45 18.28
N THR A 87 15.33 14.38 17.47
CA THR A 87 16.02 15.63 17.14
C THR A 87 15.25 16.83 17.67
N LYS A 88 15.95 17.92 18.03
CA LYS A 88 15.34 19.20 18.42
C LYS A 88 15.07 20.13 17.23
N SER A 89 15.45 19.72 16.01
CA SER A 89 15.35 20.56 14.82
C SER A 89 14.12 20.18 14.01
N ASP A 90 13.17 21.10 13.93
CA ASP A 90 11.97 20.93 13.11
C ASP A 90 12.32 20.73 11.63
N LEU A 91 13.34 21.44 11.14
CA LEU A 91 13.81 21.32 9.76
C LEU A 91 14.25 19.89 9.45
N THR A 92 14.99 19.24 10.37
CA THR A 92 15.42 17.85 10.18
C THR A 92 14.24 16.89 10.07
N ALA A 93 13.19 17.07 10.87
CA ALA A 93 12.00 16.23 10.79
C ALA A 93 11.27 16.36 9.44
N TRP A 94 11.13 17.59 8.93
CA TRP A 94 10.55 17.83 7.60
C TRP A 94 11.38 17.24 6.46
N VAL A 95 12.72 17.35 6.53
CA VAL A 95 13.61 16.75 5.54
C VAL A 95 13.50 15.22 5.56
N VAL A 96 13.42 14.60 6.74
CA VAL A 96 13.21 13.16 6.88
C VAL A 96 11.87 12.74 6.28
N LEU A 97 10.79 13.48 6.52
CA LEU A 97 9.48 13.23 5.89
C LEU A 97 9.61 13.19 4.37
N ALA A 98 10.18 14.23 3.77
CA ALA A 98 10.32 14.34 2.33
C ALA A 98 11.19 13.21 1.75
N ALA A 99 12.32 12.91 2.41
CA ALA A 99 13.22 11.84 1.99
C ALA A 99 12.55 10.46 2.03
N VAL A 100 11.88 10.12 3.14
CA VAL A 100 11.18 8.83 3.30
C VAL A 100 10.01 8.71 2.33
N PHE A 101 9.26 9.79 2.11
CA PHE A 101 8.18 9.83 1.12
C PHE A 101 8.68 9.53 -0.29
N VAL A 102 9.75 10.21 -0.74
CA VAL A 102 10.33 10.01 -2.07
C VAL A 102 10.89 8.60 -2.22
N LEU A 103 11.62 8.08 -1.21
CA LEU A 103 12.13 6.72 -1.21
C LEU A 103 11.00 5.69 -1.29
N SER A 104 9.91 5.89 -0.53
CA SER A 104 8.74 5.02 -0.58
C SER A 104 8.08 5.06 -1.97
N LEU A 105 7.93 6.23 -2.58
CA LEU A 105 7.42 6.35 -3.95
C LEU A 105 8.30 5.60 -4.96
N LEU A 106 9.62 5.65 -4.81
CA LEU A 106 10.54 4.91 -5.67
C LEU A 106 10.36 3.39 -5.53
N VAL A 107 10.14 2.88 -4.32
CA VAL A 107 9.80 1.47 -4.09
C VAL A 107 8.51 1.09 -4.80
N HIS A 108 7.53 2.01 -4.81
CA HIS A 108 6.23 1.86 -5.46
C HIS A 108 6.25 2.15 -6.97
N LYS A 109 7.37 2.60 -7.55
CA LYS A 109 7.47 2.99 -8.98
C LYS A 109 6.95 1.90 -9.93
N SER A 110 7.14 0.63 -9.57
CA SER A 110 6.67 -0.51 -10.37
C SER A 110 5.14 -0.66 -10.43
N TYR A 111 4.40 -0.09 -9.48
CA TYR A 111 2.93 -0.11 -9.49
C TYR A 111 2.37 0.84 -10.57
N PHE A 112 3.14 1.85 -10.96
CA PHE A 112 2.83 2.76 -12.07
C PHE A 112 3.10 2.13 -13.45
N SER A 113 4.07 1.21 -13.54
CA SER A 113 4.46 0.51 -14.78
C SER A 113 3.88 -0.90 -14.91
N PHE A 114 2.86 -1.25 -14.11
CA PHE A 114 2.34 -2.62 -13.99
C PHE A 114 1.79 -3.17 -15.33
N GLU A 115 1.20 -2.31 -16.15
CA GLU A 115 0.63 -2.69 -17.46
C GLU A 115 1.64 -2.59 -18.61
N THR A 116 2.66 -1.74 -18.50
CA THR A 116 3.60 -1.44 -19.60
C THR A 116 4.64 -2.55 -19.83
N ASN A 117 4.85 -3.43 -18.85
CA ASN A 117 5.83 -4.52 -18.91
C ASN A 117 5.19 -5.92 -19.02
N ALA A 118 3.92 -6.02 -19.43
CA ALA A 118 3.32 -7.30 -19.74
C ALA A 118 3.98 -7.85 -21.02
N GLU A 119 5.00 -8.69 -20.83
CA GLU A 119 5.70 -9.35 -21.92
C GLU A 119 4.72 -10.27 -22.65
N ARG A 120 4.42 -9.96 -23.92
CA ARG A 120 3.52 -10.76 -24.75
C ARG A 120 4.32 -11.95 -25.29
N ILE A 121 4.20 -13.10 -24.63
CA ILE A 121 4.80 -14.34 -25.10
C ILE A 121 3.84 -14.96 -26.12
N ASP A 122 4.16 -14.81 -27.41
CA ASP A 122 3.46 -15.50 -28.49
C ASP A 122 4.00 -16.93 -28.61
N TYR A 123 3.18 -17.91 -28.22
CA TYR A 123 3.46 -19.33 -28.48
C TYR A 123 3.15 -19.64 -29.95
N ARG A 124 4.17 -20.03 -30.72
CA ARG A 124 4.01 -20.63 -32.06
C ARG A 124 3.71 -22.11 -31.95
#